data_AF-A0AAD5J4C8-F1
#
_entry.id   AF-A0AAD5J4C8-F1
#
_cell.length_a   1.000
_cell.length_b   1.000
_cell.length_c   1.000
_cell.angle_alpha   90.00
_cell.angle_beta   90.00
_cell.angle_gamma   90.00
#
_symmetry.space_group_name_H-M   'P 1'
#
loop_
_entity.id
_entity.type
_entity.pdbx_description
1 polymer ?
#
loop_
_entity_poly.entity_id
_entity_poly.type
_entity_poly.pdbx_seq_one_letter_code
_entity_poly.pdbx_strand_id
1 'polypeptide(L)'
;MMITASPCIKDSCLMVRGKVVFTEVPQNVVVSLASSDSSAFIGATSTTQSSRHVFSLGFLELCMWAAENTSFMSVQIQNLLDDTACWDIRKHLLHSFVACIGRSEGQFRTSLQGTPENELQFCIESGDASVQTLQAHEAVFMNSWGQSI
;
A
#
# COMPACT_ATOMS: atom_id res chain seq x y z
N MET A 1 8.88 -26.49 -5.32
CA MET A 1 8.91 -25.38 -4.34
C MET A 1 7.58 -24.66 -4.43
N MET A 2 6.89 -24.46 -3.31
CA MET A 2 5.60 -23.76 -3.28
C MET A 2 5.89 -22.26 -3.27
N ILE A 3 5.66 -21.56 -4.39
CA ILE A 3 5.73 -20.11 -4.43
C ILE A 3 4.48 -19.61 -3.70
N THR A 4 4.64 -19.12 -2.48
CA THR A 4 3.56 -18.50 -1.73
C THR A 4 3.15 -17.22 -2.44
N ALA A 5 1.96 -17.22 -3.04
CA ALA A 5 1.42 -16.04 -3.71
C ALA A 5 0.96 -14.96 -2.71
N SER A 6 0.76 -15.38 -1.46
CA SER A 6 0.24 -14.57 -0.36
C SER A 6 1.19 -13.43 0.01
N PRO A 7 0.70 -12.18 0.10
CA PRO A 7 1.48 -11.07 0.65
C PRO A 7 1.96 -11.38 2.07
N CYS A 8 3.24 -11.19 2.35
CA CYS A 8 3.80 -11.39 3.67
C CYS A 8 4.92 -10.39 3.97
N ILE A 9 5.07 -10.02 5.24
CA ILE A 9 6.21 -9.22 5.69
C ILE A 9 7.31 -10.19 6.12
N LYS A 10 8.50 -10.03 5.53
CA LYS A 10 9.70 -10.79 5.91
C LYS A 10 10.91 -9.86 5.86
N ASP A 11 11.75 -9.90 6.90
CA ASP A 11 12.97 -9.08 6.97
C ASP A 11 12.70 -7.59 6.74
N SER A 12 11.63 -7.06 7.34
CA SER A 12 11.14 -5.67 7.13
C SER A 12 10.79 -5.33 5.67
N CYS A 13 10.54 -6.32 4.84
CA CYS A 13 10.14 -6.15 3.44
C CYS A 13 8.77 -6.78 3.22
N LEU A 14 7.87 -6.05 2.56
CA LEU A 14 6.59 -6.59 2.15
C LEU A 14 6.80 -7.32 0.82
N MET A 15 6.70 -8.64 0.89
CA MET A 15 6.88 -9.53 -0.25
C MET A 15 5.53 -9.98 -0.79
N VAL A 16 5.39 -10.01 -2.11
CA VAL A 16 4.22 -10.52 -2.82
C VAL A 16 4.71 -11.45 -3.92
N ARG A 17 4.29 -12.71 -3.88
CA ARG A 17 4.68 -13.75 -4.87
C ARG A 17 6.20 -13.91 -5.02
N GLY A 18 6.95 -13.74 -3.92
CA GLY A 18 8.41 -13.83 -3.89
C GLY A 18 9.16 -12.59 -4.38
N LYS A 19 8.46 -11.49 -4.71
CA LYS A 19 9.07 -10.20 -5.05
C LYS A 19 8.88 -9.20 -3.91
N VAL A 20 9.86 -8.34 -3.70
CA VAL A 20 9.74 -7.23 -2.76
C VAL A 20 8.91 -6.12 -3.40
N VAL A 21 7.88 -5.66 -2.69
CA VAL A 21 7.03 -4.52 -3.08
C VAL A 21 7.40 -3.29 -2.28
N PHE A 22 7.57 -3.46 -0.96
CA PHE A 22 8.08 -2.42 -0.07
C PHE A 22 9.28 -2.89 0.72
N THR A 23 10.21 -1.98 0.94
CA THR A 23 11.37 -2.13 1.83
C THR A 23 11.21 -1.22 3.05
N GLU A 24 11.90 -1.59 4.13
CA GLU A 24 11.86 -0.87 5.42
C GLU A 24 10.45 -0.66 5.98
N VAL A 25 9.61 -1.70 5.85
CA VAL A 25 8.26 -1.72 6.40
C VAL A 25 8.33 -1.61 7.92
N PRO A 26 7.68 -0.59 8.52
CA PRO A 26 7.67 -0.42 9.97
C PRO A 26 7.00 -1.59 10.71
N GLN A 27 7.45 -1.88 11.94
CA GLN A 27 6.93 -2.99 12.74
C GLN A 27 5.46 -2.83 13.18
N ASN A 28 4.93 -1.60 13.12
CA ASN A 28 3.54 -1.34 13.46
C ASN A 28 2.58 -1.63 12.30
N VAL A 29 3.09 -1.95 11.11
CA VAL A 29 2.30 -2.38 9.95
C VAL A 29 1.92 -3.85 10.10
N VAL A 30 0.64 -4.15 9.89
CA VAL A 30 0.07 -5.49 9.98
C VAL A 30 -0.48 -5.88 8.61
N VAL A 31 -0.19 -7.10 8.16
CA VAL A 31 -0.74 -7.65 6.91
C VAL A 31 -1.64 -8.82 7.25
N SER A 32 -2.92 -8.66 6.94
CA SER A 32 -3.95 -9.67 7.13
C SER A 32 -4.31 -10.27 5.78
N LEU A 33 -4.17 -11.58 5.62
CA LEU A 33 -4.53 -12.24 4.37
C LEU A 33 -6.03 -12.10 4.11
N ALA A 34 -6.39 -11.79 2.87
CA ALA A 34 -7.78 -11.84 2.44
C ALA A 34 -8.13 -13.26 1.94
N SER A 35 -9.39 -13.50 1.61
CA SER A 35 -9.90 -14.82 1.21
C SER A 35 -9.23 -15.43 -0.04
N SER A 36 -8.42 -14.66 -0.77
CA SER A 36 -7.68 -15.11 -1.95
C SER A 36 -6.18 -15.03 -1.72
N ASP A 37 -5.45 -16.04 -2.21
CA ASP A 37 -3.99 -16.17 -2.06
C ASP A 37 -3.17 -15.03 -2.69
N SER A 38 -3.78 -14.14 -3.48
CA SER A 38 -3.10 -13.01 -4.13
C SER A 38 -3.44 -11.65 -3.51
N SER A 39 -4.27 -11.63 -2.47
CA SER A 39 -4.79 -10.41 -1.85
C SER A 39 -4.56 -10.37 -0.34
N ALA A 40 -4.36 -9.18 0.19
CA ALA A 40 -4.23 -8.96 1.61
C ALA A 40 -4.75 -7.57 1.98
N PHE A 41 -5.15 -7.41 3.23
CA PHE A 41 -5.38 -6.13 3.86
C PHE A 41 -4.11 -5.69 4.57
N ILE A 42 -3.74 -4.42 4.43
CA ILE A 42 -2.76 -3.76 5.27
C ILE A 42 -3.49 -2.90 6.29
N GLY A 43 -3.05 -3.07 7.52
CA GLY A 43 -3.39 -2.23 8.65
C GLY A 43 -2.13 -1.66 9.30
N ALA A 44 -2.33 -0.79 10.28
CA ALA A 44 -1.27 -0.38 11.18
C ALA A 44 -1.82 -0.08 12.57
N THR A 45 -0.93 -0.17 13.56
CA THR A 45 -1.21 0.13 14.95
C THR A 45 -0.50 1.41 15.38
N SER A 46 -1.11 2.16 16.29
CA SER A 46 -0.58 3.37 16.90
C SER A 46 -0.61 3.23 18.43
N THR A 47 0.31 3.91 19.09
CA THR A 47 0.40 3.95 20.56
C THR A 47 -0.47 5.06 21.17
N THR A 48 -0.87 6.03 20.36
CA THR A 48 -1.68 7.18 20.77
C THR A 48 -3.04 7.10 20.11
N GLN A 49 -4.12 7.44 20.81
CA GLN A 49 -5.46 7.44 20.26
C GLN A 49 -5.72 8.79 19.55
N SER A 50 -6.17 8.75 18.29
CA SER A 50 -6.45 9.96 17.50
C SER A 50 -7.61 9.73 16.53
N SER A 51 -8.26 10.81 16.10
CA SER A 51 -9.20 10.78 14.98
C SER A 51 -8.48 10.84 13.63
N ARG A 52 -7.17 11.13 13.63
CA ARG A 52 -6.30 11.14 12.45
C ARG A 52 -4.99 10.41 12.75
N HIS A 53 -4.65 9.42 11.94
CA HIS A 53 -3.34 8.77 11.95
C HIS A 53 -2.75 8.76 10.55
N VAL A 54 -1.44 8.98 10.47
CA VAL A 54 -0.66 8.79 9.25
C VAL A 54 0.35 7.68 9.54
N PHE A 55 0.36 6.66 8.70
CA PHE A 55 1.21 5.49 8.84
C PHE A 55 2.05 5.31 7.59
N SER A 56 3.35 5.08 7.79
CA SER A 56 4.27 4.71 6.72
C SER A 56 4.22 3.23 6.40
N LEU A 57 4.20 2.89 5.11
CA LEU A 57 4.33 1.51 4.61
C LEU A 57 5.76 1.16 4.19
N GLY A 58 6.65 2.15 4.15
CA GLY A 58 8.04 1.99 3.71
C GLY A 58 8.25 2.46 2.27
N PHE A 59 9.41 2.12 1.72
CA PHE A 59 9.86 2.56 0.40
C PHE A 59 9.41 1.61 -0.69
N LEU A 60 8.92 2.17 -1.78
CA LEU A 60 8.36 1.43 -2.90
C LEU A 60 9.47 0.93 -3.85
N GLU A 61 9.58 -0.39 -4.02
CA GLU A 61 10.51 -1.03 -4.98
C GLU A 61 9.83 -1.40 -6.32
N LEU A 62 8.51 -1.56 -6.32
CA LEU A 62 7.74 -1.99 -7.50
C LEU A 62 6.76 -0.89 -7.95
N CYS A 63 6.57 -0.70 -9.27
CA CYS A 63 5.54 0.21 -9.77
C CYS A 63 4.14 -0.23 -9.29
N MET A 64 3.58 0.52 -8.35
CA MET A 64 2.24 0.32 -7.83
C MET A 64 1.24 1.25 -8.51
N TRP A 65 0.04 0.72 -8.77
CA TRP A 65 -1.10 1.53 -9.15
C TRP A 65 -2.02 1.66 -7.94
N ALA A 66 -2.10 2.87 -7.40
CA ALA A 66 -3.09 3.21 -6.40
C ALA A 66 -4.30 3.87 -7.08
N ALA A 67 -5.49 3.37 -6.76
CA ALA A 67 -6.75 3.91 -7.27
C ALA A 67 -7.52 4.54 -6.11
N GLU A 68 -7.67 5.86 -6.14
CA GLU A 68 -8.68 6.55 -5.32
C GLU A 68 -9.92 6.87 -6.18
N ASN A 69 -11.10 6.78 -5.57
CA ASN A 69 -12.40 6.70 -6.22
C ASN A 69 -12.67 7.84 -7.24
N THR A 70 -12.93 7.42 -8.48
CA THR A 70 -13.47 8.20 -9.63
C THR A 70 -12.65 9.39 -10.11
N SER A 71 -12.15 9.25 -11.34
CA SER A 71 -11.24 10.13 -12.11
C SER A 71 -9.77 9.84 -11.83
N PHE A 72 -9.16 9.03 -12.70
CA PHE A 72 -7.73 8.73 -12.82
C PHE A 72 -6.82 9.78 -12.16
N MET A 73 -6.50 9.54 -10.90
CA MET A 73 -5.34 10.11 -10.25
C MET A 73 -4.53 8.91 -9.81
N SER A 74 -3.51 8.60 -10.60
CA SER A 74 -2.30 7.97 -10.11
C SER A 74 -1.96 8.60 -8.76
N VAL A 75 -1.69 7.82 -7.72
CA VAL A 75 -0.76 8.29 -6.68
C VAL A 75 0.50 8.65 -7.45
N GLN A 76 0.61 9.92 -7.83
CA GLN A 76 1.81 10.38 -8.44
C GLN A 76 2.84 10.40 -7.32
N ILE A 77 3.94 9.74 -7.61
CA ILE A 77 5.26 10.31 -7.43
C ILE A 77 5.22 11.72 -8.06
N GLN A 78 4.55 12.70 -7.43
CA GLN A 78 4.25 14.04 -7.99
C GLN A 78 5.36 15.02 -7.62
N ASN A 79 6.60 14.62 -7.87
CA ASN A 79 7.74 15.53 -8.04
C ASN A 79 8.60 15.12 -9.24
N LEU A 80 8.00 14.51 -10.26
CA LEU A 80 8.65 14.29 -11.55
C LEU A 80 7.71 14.67 -12.70
N LEU A 81 7.31 15.94 -12.71
CA LEU A 81 6.85 16.61 -13.93
C LEU A 81 7.65 17.90 -14.10
N ASP A 82 8.97 17.73 -14.16
CA ASP A 82 9.80 18.54 -15.05
C ASP A 82 10.30 17.60 -16.15
N ASP A 83 10.27 18.11 -17.36
CA ASP A 83 10.40 17.45 -18.65
C ASP A 83 11.34 16.23 -18.73
N THR A 84 10.93 15.23 -19.53
CA THR A 84 11.79 14.16 -20.10
C THR A 84 12.34 13.05 -19.20
N ALA A 85 11.64 12.67 -18.14
CA ALA A 85 11.85 11.37 -17.48
C ALA A 85 10.53 10.63 -17.19
N CYS A 86 9.70 10.47 -18.23
CA CYS A 86 8.93 9.23 -18.38
C CYS A 86 9.96 8.13 -18.64
N TRP A 87 10.70 7.72 -17.61
CA TRP A 87 11.65 6.63 -17.76
C TRP A 87 10.86 5.34 -17.82
N ASP A 88 10.41 5.05 -19.04
CA ASP A 88 10.87 3.82 -19.65
C ASP A 88 10.54 2.56 -18.81
N ILE A 89 9.27 2.41 -18.43
CA ILE A 89 8.68 1.09 -18.17
C ILE A 89 8.47 0.41 -19.54
N ARG A 90 9.51 0.40 -20.40
CA ARG A 90 9.52 -0.39 -21.63
C ARG A 90 9.37 -1.85 -21.24
N LYS A 91 8.17 -2.37 -21.50
CA LYS A 91 7.91 -3.55 -22.35
C LYS A 91 8.56 -4.91 -21.99
N HIS A 92 9.28 -5.09 -20.89
CA HIS A 92 9.97 -6.38 -20.65
C HIS A 92 9.78 -7.10 -19.30
N LEU A 93 8.98 -6.61 -18.36
CA LEU A 93 8.73 -7.33 -17.07
C LEU A 93 7.26 -7.42 -16.64
N LEU A 94 6.32 -7.39 -17.60
CA LEU A 94 4.87 -7.51 -17.40
C LEU A 94 4.43 -8.93 -16.99
N HIS A 95 4.80 -9.39 -15.80
CA HIS A 95 4.22 -10.63 -15.24
C HIS A 95 3.66 -10.48 -13.83
N SER A 96 3.77 -9.30 -13.19
CA SER A 96 3.20 -9.07 -11.85
C SER A 96 2.89 -7.59 -11.62
N PHE A 97 1.63 -7.29 -11.28
CA PHE A 97 1.14 -5.98 -10.88
C PHE A 97 0.63 -6.05 -9.45
N VAL A 98 0.81 -4.99 -8.67
CA VAL A 98 0.23 -4.84 -7.33
C VAL A 98 -0.64 -3.58 -7.32
N ALA A 99 -1.91 -3.75 -6.99
CA ALA A 99 -2.88 -2.70 -6.79
C ALA A 99 -3.09 -2.48 -5.30
N CYS A 100 -3.10 -1.21 -4.87
CA CYS A 100 -3.41 -0.84 -3.49
C CYS A 100 -4.56 0.17 -3.48
N ILE A 101 -5.58 -0.11 -2.67
CA ILE A 101 -6.82 0.65 -2.64
C ILE A 101 -7.09 1.04 -1.19
N GLY A 102 -7.17 2.34 -0.92
CA GLY A 102 -7.62 2.84 0.37
C GLY A 102 -9.06 2.42 0.62
N ARG A 103 -9.31 1.67 1.69
CA ARG A 103 -10.63 1.24 2.12
C ARG A 103 -11.03 2.01 3.36
N SER A 104 -12.24 2.56 3.35
CA SER A 104 -12.80 3.19 4.54
C SER A 104 -13.23 2.10 5.54
N GLU A 105 -12.70 2.15 6.75
CA GLU A 105 -13.01 1.21 7.84
C GLU A 105 -13.97 1.91 8.82
N GLY A 106 -15.25 1.52 8.78
CA GLY A 106 -16.28 2.13 9.62
C GLY A 106 -16.44 3.64 9.39
N GLN A 107 -16.09 4.44 10.40
CA GLN A 107 -16.17 5.91 10.38
C GLN A 107 -14.84 6.59 9.99
N PHE A 108 -13.82 5.82 9.59
CA PHE A 108 -12.53 6.32 9.14
C PHE A 108 -12.42 6.21 7.62
N ARG A 109 -11.98 7.29 6.99
CA ARG A 109 -11.60 7.34 5.58
C ARG A 109 -10.11 7.08 5.47
N THR A 110 -9.72 6.30 4.47
CA THR A 110 -8.31 6.03 4.18
C THR A 110 -7.91 6.72 2.88
N SER A 111 -6.80 7.43 2.89
CA SER A 111 -6.13 7.96 1.70
C SER A 111 -4.70 7.43 1.60
N LEU A 112 -4.21 7.27 0.37
CA LEU A 112 -2.86 6.85 0.05
C LEU A 112 -2.06 8.04 -0.44
N GLN A 113 -0.90 8.29 0.16
CA GLN A 113 -0.05 9.43 -0.15
C GLN A 113 1.38 8.98 -0.46
N GLY A 114 1.90 9.49 -1.58
CA GLY A 114 3.29 9.29 -1.99
C GLY A 114 4.24 10.37 -1.46
N THR A 115 5.37 9.88 -0.99
CA THR A 115 6.68 10.50 -0.72
C THR A 115 7.42 11.09 -1.94
N PRO A 116 8.13 12.24 -1.96
CA PRO A 116 9.18 12.43 -2.98
C PRO A 116 10.36 11.46 -2.78
N GLU A 117 10.49 10.87 -1.59
CA GLU A 117 11.51 9.88 -1.26
C GLU A 117 11.08 8.45 -1.63
N ASN A 118 10.05 8.28 -2.47
CA ASN A 118 9.42 6.99 -2.82
C ASN A 118 8.83 6.21 -1.63
N GLU A 119 8.61 6.87 -0.50
CA GLU A 119 7.90 6.29 0.63
C GLU A 119 6.38 6.35 0.37
N LEU A 120 5.65 5.25 0.61
CA LEU A 120 4.19 5.28 0.58
C LEU A 120 3.66 5.36 2.01
N GLN A 121 2.73 6.28 2.24
CA GLN A 121 2.06 6.44 3.52
C GLN A 121 0.54 6.32 3.31
N PHE A 122 -0.18 5.87 4.32
CA PHE A 122 -1.65 5.92 4.33
C PHE A 122 -2.14 6.71 5.53
N CYS A 123 -3.10 7.59 5.28
CA CYS A 123 -3.76 8.38 6.30
C CYS A 123 -5.13 7.79 6.57
N ILE A 124 -5.44 7.52 7.83
CA ILE A 124 -6.82 7.28 8.27
C ILE A 124 -7.32 8.52 9.02
N GLU A 125 -8.50 9.00 8.64
CA GLU A 125 -9.12 10.16 9.29
C GLU A 125 -10.61 9.94 9.50
N SER A 126 -11.10 10.26 10.69
CA SER A 126 -12.53 10.40 10.95
C SER A 126 -12.95 11.86 10.82
N GLY A 127 -14.17 12.08 10.32
CA GLY A 127 -14.78 13.42 10.26
C GLY A 127 -15.27 13.93 11.63
N ASP A 128 -15.24 13.09 12.66
CA ASP A 128 -15.68 13.42 14.02
C ASP A 128 -14.49 13.30 14.98
N ALA A 129 -14.21 14.36 15.76
CA ALA A 129 -13.10 14.40 16.70
C ALA A 129 -13.30 13.51 17.94
N SER A 130 -14.56 13.13 18.24
CA SER A 130 -14.89 12.20 19.31
C SER A 130 -14.60 10.74 18.94
N VAL A 131 -14.51 10.46 17.63
CA VAL A 131 -14.26 9.13 17.08
C VAL A 131 -12.75 8.96 16.92
N GLN A 132 -12.15 8.21 17.84
CA GLN A 132 -10.71 8.00 17.86
C GLN A 132 -10.38 6.52 17.88
N THR A 133 -9.34 6.14 17.15
CA THR A 133 -8.85 4.76 17.11
C THR A 133 -7.40 4.69 17.56
N LEU A 134 -6.96 3.47 17.90
CA LEU A 134 -5.55 3.15 18.13
C LEU A 134 -4.97 2.32 16.98
N GLN A 135 -5.82 1.75 16.12
CA GLN A 135 -5.40 0.81 15.09
C GLN A 135 -6.36 0.83 13.91
N ALA A 136 -5.87 0.42 12.75
CA ALA A 136 -6.65 0.11 11.56
C ALA A 136 -6.22 -1.27 11.08
N HIS A 137 -7.17 -2.18 10.85
CA HIS A 137 -6.88 -3.56 10.44
C HIS A 137 -7.02 -3.75 8.93
N GLU A 138 -7.95 -3.02 8.31
CA GLU A 138 -8.30 -3.17 6.89
C GLU A 138 -8.26 -1.83 6.16
N ALA A 139 -7.28 -0.98 6.50
CA ALA A 139 -7.14 0.36 5.92
C ALA A 139 -6.83 0.33 4.41
N VAL A 140 -5.97 -0.58 3.96
CA VAL A 140 -5.57 -0.68 2.56
C VAL A 140 -5.81 -2.08 2.05
N PHE A 141 -6.58 -2.23 0.98
CA PHE A 141 -6.70 -3.49 0.27
C PHE A 141 -5.60 -3.60 -0.79
N MET A 142 -4.81 -4.67 -0.72
CA MET A 142 -3.82 -5.03 -1.71
C MET A 142 -4.27 -6.23 -2.51
N ASN A 143 -4.07 -6.16 -3.82
CA ASN A 143 -4.25 -7.31 -4.70
C ASN A 143 -3.12 -7.36 -5.71
N SER A 144 -2.59 -8.56 -5.95
CA SER A 144 -1.60 -8.81 -6.97
C SER A 144 -2.14 -9.65 -8.12
N TRP A 145 -1.83 -9.21 -9.34
CA TRP A 145 -2.21 -9.88 -10.57
C TRP A 145 -0.97 -10.30 -11.35
N GLY A 146 -0.93 -11.55 -11.81
CA GLY A 146 0.18 -12.04 -12.62
C GLY A 146 0.22 -13.56 -12.73
N GLN A 147 0.84 -14.11 -13.77
CA GLN A 147 1.00 -15.56 -13.90
C GLN A 147 1.98 -16.11 -12.86
N SER A 148 1.70 -17.28 -12.28
CA SER A 148 2.69 -18.04 -11.51
C SER A 148 3.70 -18.55 -12.51
N ILE A 149 4.96 -18.15 -12.34
CA ILE A 149 6.07 -18.77 -13.06
C ILE A 149 6.25 -20.18 -12.49
#